data_AF-A0A9E3GVW6-F1
#
_entry.id   AF-A0A9E3GVW6-F1
#
_cell.length_a   1.000
_cell.length_b   1.000
_cell.length_c   1.000
_cell.angle_alpha   90.00
_cell.angle_beta   90.00
_cell.angle_gamma   90.00
#
_symmetry.space_group_name_H-M   'P 1'
#
loop_
_entity.id
_entity.type
_entity.pdbx_description
1 polymer ?
#
loop_
_entity_poly.entity_id
_entity_poly.type
_entity_poly.pdbx_seq_one_letter_code
_entity_poly.pdbx_strand_id
1 'polypeptide(L)'
;MSQQMPPGGREPTEEELRQYLGEMRQGHVGEIVAQVVSALLNGAQVKLGRRDARLLIDLAAGVNDAAGPHLDEEFSAEVTQVLTQLRMAQVEAEEELAKLQASGQAPPEANDVGPSGGTSGQAARPPGDAGSPGAGGQQGGARPASEPSAASRLWTPGT
;
A
#
# COMPACT_ATOMS: atom_id res chain seq x y z
N MET A 1 -31.11 -56.52 14.35
CA MET A 1 -30.25 -55.32 14.39
C MET A 1 -30.72 -54.39 13.29
N SER A 2 -31.72 -53.57 13.56
CA SER A 2 -32.25 -52.59 12.61
C SER A 2 -31.33 -51.39 12.57
N GLN A 3 -30.69 -51.16 11.43
CA GLN A 3 -29.84 -50.02 11.17
C GLN A 3 -30.73 -48.81 10.87
N GLN A 4 -30.80 -47.89 11.83
CA GLN A 4 -31.52 -46.62 11.73
C GLN A 4 -30.78 -45.74 10.70
N MET A 5 -31.35 -45.57 9.50
CA MET A 5 -30.89 -44.54 8.57
C MET A 5 -31.25 -43.15 9.13
N PRO A 6 -30.37 -42.13 9.01
CA PRO A 6 -30.70 -40.76 9.39
C PRO A 6 -31.80 -40.20 8.48
N PRO A 7 -32.74 -39.39 9.02
CA PRO A 7 -33.77 -38.75 8.20
C PRO A 7 -33.13 -37.76 7.22
N GLY A 8 -33.71 -37.71 6.01
CA GLY A 8 -33.16 -37.05 4.83
C GLY A 8 -32.63 -35.63 5.04
N GLY A 9 -31.55 -35.33 4.32
CA GLY A 9 -31.00 -33.99 4.19
C GLY A 9 -32.07 -33.05 3.64
N ARG A 10 -32.59 -32.19 4.51
CA ARG A 10 -33.28 -30.98 4.08
C ARG A 10 -32.25 -30.12 3.36
N GLU A 11 -32.51 -29.77 2.11
CA GLU A 11 -31.75 -28.69 1.47
C GLU A 11 -31.89 -27.44 2.35
N PRO A 12 -30.79 -26.78 2.71
CA PRO A 12 -30.84 -25.57 3.53
C PRO A 12 -31.75 -24.54 2.87
N THR A 13 -32.63 -23.93 3.65
CA THR A 13 -33.48 -22.85 3.15
C THR A 13 -32.64 -21.63 2.75
N GLU A 14 -33.15 -20.80 1.84
CA GLU A 14 -32.40 -19.62 1.37
C GLU A 14 -32.05 -18.66 2.51
N GLU A 15 -32.96 -18.48 3.48
CA GLU A 15 -32.70 -17.75 4.73
C GLU A 15 -31.56 -18.37 5.55
N GLU A 16 -31.56 -19.68 5.78
CA GLU A 16 -30.48 -20.38 6.51
C GLU A 16 -29.14 -20.24 5.78
N LEU A 17 -29.16 -20.29 4.44
CA LEU A 17 -27.96 -20.12 3.63
C LEU A 17 -27.42 -18.68 3.73
N ARG A 18 -28.28 -17.67 3.71
CA ARG A 18 -27.88 -16.27 3.88
C ARG A 18 -27.31 -16.01 5.27
N GLN A 19 -27.91 -16.60 6.30
CA GLN A 19 -27.45 -16.46 7.67
C GLN A 19 -26.08 -17.12 7.85
N TYR A 20 -25.91 -18.35 7.35
CA TYR A 20 -24.64 -19.06 7.33
C TYR A 20 -23.54 -18.34 6.54
N LEU A 21 -23.86 -17.77 5.37
CA LEU A 21 -22.93 -16.95 4.59
C LEU A 21 -22.61 -15.61 5.26
N GLY A 22 -23.52 -15.09 6.10
CA GLY A 22 -23.29 -13.92 6.93
C GLY A 22 -22.28 -14.22 8.04
N GLU A 23 -22.47 -15.33 8.75
CA GLU A 23 -21.58 -15.81 9.81
C GLU A 23 -20.19 -16.12 9.28
N MET A 24 -20.08 -16.83 8.14
CA MET A 24 -18.79 -17.07 7.50
C MET A 24 -18.10 -15.78 7.09
N ARG A 25 -18.82 -14.77 6.59
CA ARG A 25 -18.20 -13.48 6.24
C ARG A 25 -17.65 -12.76 7.46
N GLN A 26 -18.38 -12.75 8.57
CA GLN A 26 -17.95 -12.03 9.77
C GLN A 26 -16.70 -12.65 10.42
N GLY A 27 -16.62 -13.98 10.47
CA GLY A 27 -15.45 -14.68 11.04
C GLY A 27 -14.14 -14.39 10.29
N HIS A 28 -14.18 -14.27 8.95
CA HIS A 28 -12.97 -14.06 8.14
C HIS A 28 -12.54 -12.59 8.06
N VAL A 29 -13.46 -11.64 8.23
CA VAL A 29 -13.14 -10.20 8.12
C VAL A 29 -12.25 -9.76 9.27
N GLY A 30 -12.52 -10.19 10.50
CA GLY A 30 -11.68 -9.84 11.66
C GLY A 30 -10.24 -10.32 11.50
N GLU A 31 -10.05 -11.55 11.01
CA GLU A 31 -8.72 -12.13 10.77
C GLU A 31 -7.95 -11.39 9.66
N ILE A 32 -8.62 -11.06 8.54
CA ILE A 32 -8.02 -10.28 7.45
C ILE A 32 -7.59 -8.91 7.96
N VAL A 33 -8.44 -8.22 8.72
CA VAL A 33 -8.09 -6.91 9.28
C VAL A 33 -6.91 -7.03 10.24
N ALA A 34 -6.91 -8.02 11.14
CA ALA A 34 -5.80 -8.23 12.06
C ALA A 34 -4.47 -8.49 11.31
N GLN A 35 -4.51 -9.25 10.22
CA GLN A 35 -3.35 -9.49 9.37
C GLN A 35 -2.87 -8.22 8.66
N VAL A 36 -3.79 -7.41 8.14
CA VAL A 36 -3.46 -6.12 7.51
C VAL A 36 -2.82 -5.17 8.52
N VAL A 37 -3.43 -5.00 9.70
CA VAL A 37 -2.88 -4.16 10.78
C VAL A 37 -1.48 -4.65 11.16
N SER A 38 -1.30 -5.97 11.36
CA SER A 38 0.00 -6.55 11.70
C SER A 38 1.05 -6.29 10.63
N ALA A 39 0.69 -6.40 9.34
CA ALA A 39 1.58 -6.10 8.22
C ALA A 39 1.99 -4.63 8.20
N LEU A 40 1.06 -3.71 8.47
CA LEU A 40 1.35 -2.27 8.55
C LEU A 40 2.27 -1.95 9.72
N LEU A 41 2.03 -2.52 10.90
CA LEU A 41 2.88 -2.33 12.08
C LEU A 41 4.31 -2.85 11.84
N ASN A 42 4.45 -4.04 11.25
CA ASN A 42 5.77 -4.58 10.87
C ASN A 42 6.47 -3.68 9.84
N GLY A 43 5.74 -3.20 8.83
CA GLY A 43 6.27 -2.26 7.85
C GLY A 43 6.73 -0.95 8.49
N ALA A 44 5.99 -0.42 9.45
CA ALA A 44 6.35 0.77 10.21
C ALA A 44 7.65 0.56 11.01
N GLN A 45 7.77 -0.58 11.71
CA GLN A 45 8.99 -0.93 12.46
C GLN A 45 10.24 -0.93 11.57
N VAL A 46 10.14 -1.56 10.40
CA VAL A 46 11.28 -1.65 9.45
C VAL A 46 11.66 -0.28 8.88
N LYS A 47 10.72 0.66 8.81
CA LYS A 47 10.93 1.98 8.24
C LYS A 47 11.09 3.09 9.28
N LEU A 48 11.31 2.75 10.56
CA LEU A 48 11.45 3.74 11.63
C LEU A 48 12.50 4.81 11.29
N GLY A 49 12.20 6.05 11.64
CA GLY A 49 13.02 7.21 11.33
C GLY A 49 12.84 7.78 9.92
N ARG A 50 12.16 7.04 9.03
CA ARG A 50 11.84 7.50 7.66
C ARG A 50 10.43 8.05 7.57
N ARG A 51 10.16 8.83 6.53
CA ARG A 51 8.84 9.46 6.32
C ARG A 51 7.72 8.44 6.14
N ASP A 52 8.02 7.34 5.46
CA ASP A 52 7.09 6.23 5.24
C ASP A 52 6.55 5.61 6.54
N ALA A 53 7.35 5.54 7.61
CA ALA A 53 6.89 4.94 8.86
C ALA A 53 5.75 5.74 9.49
N ARG A 54 5.79 7.08 9.44
CA ARG A 54 4.66 7.91 9.91
C ARG A 54 3.37 7.56 9.16
N LEU A 55 3.43 7.45 7.84
CA LEU A 55 2.26 7.09 7.02
C LEU A 55 1.74 5.69 7.36
N LEU A 56 2.62 4.72 7.58
CA LEU A 56 2.22 3.36 7.96
C LEU A 56 1.61 3.30 9.36
N ILE A 57 2.15 4.06 10.31
CA ILE A 57 1.58 4.21 11.67
C ILE A 57 0.20 4.85 11.60
N ASP A 58 0.03 5.93 10.83
CA ASP A 58 -1.25 6.63 10.70
C ASP A 58 -2.29 5.76 9.99
N LEU A 59 -1.89 5.01 8.96
CA LEU A 59 -2.77 4.07 8.28
C LEU A 59 -3.18 2.92 9.21
N ALA A 60 -2.26 2.36 9.98
CA ALA A 60 -2.57 1.31 10.96
C ALA A 60 -3.55 1.80 12.04
N ALA A 61 -3.37 3.04 12.53
CA ALA A 61 -4.31 3.67 13.45
C ALA A 61 -5.70 3.85 12.81
N GLY A 62 -5.77 4.39 11.60
CA GLY A 62 -7.03 4.58 10.89
C GLY A 62 -7.78 3.27 10.61
N VAL A 63 -7.05 2.19 10.29
CA VAL A 63 -7.64 0.85 10.11
C VAL A 63 -8.15 0.30 11.45
N ASN A 64 -7.38 0.42 12.53
CA ASN A 64 -7.79 -0.03 13.85
C ASN A 64 -9.05 0.72 14.34
N ASP A 65 -9.09 2.03 14.17
CA ASP A 65 -10.24 2.86 14.58
C ASP A 65 -11.49 2.54 13.75
N ALA A 66 -11.34 2.35 12.43
CA ALA A 66 -12.45 2.03 11.53
C ALA A 66 -12.98 0.61 11.73
N ALA A 67 -12.10 -0.34 12.08
CA ALA A 67 -12.45 -1.74 12.25
C ALA A 67 -12.74 -2.14 13.70
N GLY A 68 -12.55 -1.25 14.68
CA GLY A 68 -12.77 -1.51 16.10
C GLY A 68 -14.07 -2.26 16.43
N PRO A 69 -15.24 -1.94 15.83
CA PRO A 69 -16.49 -2.68 16.06
C PRO A 69 -16.50 -4.14 15.58
N HIS A 70 -15.53 -4.54 14.76
CA HIS A 70 -15.40 -5.86 14.15
C HIS A 70 -14.16 -6.62 14.64
N LEU A 71 -13.33 -5.99 15.46
CA LEU A 71 -12.13 -6.57 16.03
C LEU A 71 -12.40 -7.01 17.46
N ASP A 72 -11.57 -7.95 17.91
CA ASP A 72 -11.49 -8.30 19.32
C ASP A 72 -10.98 -7.10 20.14
N GLU A 73 -11.59 -6.85 21.30
CA GLU A 73 -11.28 -5.69 22.14
C GLU A 73 -9.86 -5.74 22.70
N GLU A 74 -9.38 -6.93 23.06
CA GLU A 74 -8.01 -7.15 23.54
C GLU A 74 -7.02 -6.85 22.41
N PHE A 75 -7.28 -7.36 21.21
CA PHE A 75 -6.45 -7.06 20.04
C PHE A 75 -6.40 -5.55 19.73
N SER A 76 -7.53 -4.85 19.78
CA SER A 76 -7.53 -3.40 19.52
C SER A 76 -6.76 -2.60 20.59
N ALA A 77 -6.83 -3.04 21.85
CA ALA A 77 -6.04 -2.46 22.93
C ALA A 77 -4.53 -2.69 22.74
N GLU A 78 -4.13 -3.90 22.37
CA GLU A 78 -2.74 -4.23 22.03
C GLU A 78 -2.22 -3.37 20.87
N VAL A 79 -2.99 -3.27 19.79
CA VAL A 79 -2.63 -2.43 18.64
C VAL A 79 -2.45 -0.97 19.07
N THR A 80 -3.35 -0.44 19.90
CA THR A 80 -3.25 0.93 20.42
C THR A 80 -1.97 1.16 21.22
N GLN A 81 -1.60 0.18 22.06
CA GLN A 81 -0.35 0.22 22.83
C GLN A 81 0.88 0.18 21.89
N VAL A 82 0.88 -0.69 20.89
CA VAL A 82 1.98 -0.79 19.90
C VAL A 82 2.10 0.50 19.09
N LEU A 83 1.00 1.08 18.63
CA LEU A 83 0.99 2.36 17.90
C LEU A 83 1.59 3.50 18.75
N THR A 84 1.30 3.52 20.05
CA THR A 84 1.88 4.52 20.96
C THR A 84 3.40 4.37 21.06
N GLN A 85 3.89 3.13 21.21
CA GLN A 85 5.33 2.85 21.25
C GLN A 85 6.01 3.21 19.92
N LEU A 86 5.40 2.87 18.79
CA LEU A 86 5.93 3.18 17.46
C LEU A 86 6.04 4.68 17.19
N ARG A 87 5.07 5.48 17.65
CA ARG A 87 5.13 6.94 17.51
C ARG A 87 6.32 7.54 18.28
N MET A 88 6.57 7.06 19.50
CA MET A 88 7.72 7.49 20.28
C MET A 88 9.03 7.07 19.61
N ALA A 89 9.14 5.80 19.21
CA ALA A 89 10.31 5.27 18.52
C ALA A 89 10.58 5.99 17.20
N GLN A 90 9.53 6.39 16.47
CA GLN A 90 9.65 7.16 15.23
C GLN A 90 10.29 8.52 15.45
N VAL A 91 9.90 9.24 16.50
CA VAL A 91 10.48 10.55 16.83
C VAL A 91 11.96 10.39 17.19
N GLU A 92 12.30 9.42 18.03
CA GLU A 92 13.68 9.13 18.41
C GLU A 92 14.55 8.77 17.19
N ALA A 93 14.04 7.90 16.32
CA ALA A 93 14.74 7.48 15.11
C ALA A 93 14.92 8.62 14.10
N GLU A 94 13.96 9.54 13.98
CA GLU A 94 14.09 10.74 13.14
C GLU A 94 15.17 11.69 13.66
N GLU A 95 15.26 11.88 14.98
CA GLU A 95 16.32 12.69 15.58
C GLU A 95 17.70 12.08 15.33
N GLU A 96 17.83 10.75 15.45
CA GLU A 96 19.07 10.04 15.14
C GLU A 96 19.44 10.17 13.66
N LEU A 97 18.48 9.96 12.76
CA LEU A 97 18.70 10.10 11.32
C LEU A 97 19.10 11.53 10.96
N ALA A 98 18.46 12.54 11.55
CA ALA A 98 18.84 13.94 11.34
C ALA A 98 20.28 14.24 11.79
N LYS A 99 20.73 13.65 12.91
CA LYS A 99 22.13 13.75 13.38
C LYS A 99 23.10 13.09 12.38
N LEU A 100 22.75 11.90 11.88
CA LEU A 100 23.55 11.19 10.88
C LEU A 100 23.61 11.93 9.53
N GLN A 101 22.51 12.58 9.13
CA GLN A 101 22.47 13.41 7.93
C GLN A 101 23.37 14.64 8.10
N ALA A 102 23.31 15.30 9.26
CA ALA A 102 24.16 16.45 9.57
C ALA A 102 25.66 16.08 9.62
N SER A 103 26.01 14.86 10.02
CA SER A 103 27.39 14.35 10.01
C SER A 103 27.82 13.77 8.65
N GLY A 104 26.93 13.71 7.66
CA GLY A 104 27.20 13.12 6.34
C GLY A 104 27.35 11.60 6.34
N GLN A 105 26.90 10.93 7.40
CA GLN A 105 26.97 9.47 7.59
C GLN A 105 25.65 8.77 7.27
N ALA A 106 24.61 9.51 6.91
CA ALA A 106 23.31 8.93 6.60
C ALA A 106 23.36 8.04 5.34
N PRO A 107 22.77 6.84 5.39
CA PRO A 107 22.65 5.99 4.21
C PRO A 107 21.75 6.64 3.15
N PRO A 108 22.00 6.44 1.85
CA PRO A 108 21.18 6.99 0.78
C PRO A 108 19.75 6.45 0.83
N GLU A 109 18.77 7.35 0.83
CA GLU A 109 17.34 7.03 0.94
C GLU A 109 16.76 6.63 -0.42
N ALA A 110 16.95 5.37 -0.81
CA ALA A 110 16.21 4.79 -1.92
C ALA A 110 14.73 4.58 -1.50
N ASN A 111 13.82 5.18 -2.28
CA ASN A 111 12.35 5.01 -2.21
C ASN A 111 11.60 5.74 -1.08
N ASP A 112 12.07 6.88 -0.57
CA ASP A 112 11.25 7.70 0.33
C ASP A 112 10.16 8.43 -0.50
N VAL A 113 8.88 8.34 -0.15
CA VAL A 113 7.85 9.17 -0.81
C VAL A 113 8.06 10.61 -0.36
N GLY A 114 8.85 11.35 -1.13
CA GLY A 114 9.11 12.77 -0.91
C GLY A 114 7.83 13.63 -1.02
N PRO A 115 7.86 14.89 -0.55
CA PRO A 115 6.70 15.80 -0.63
C PRO A 115 6.36 16.21 -2.07
N SER A 116 7.17 15.78 -3.04
CA SER A 116 6.98 16.00 -4.47
C SER A 116 6.70 14.66 -5.14
N GLY A 117 5.46 14.47 -5.60
CA GLY A 117 5.20 13.52 -6.69
C GLY A 117 6.03 13.93 -7.92
N GLY A 118 6.83 12.99 -8.43
CA GLY A 118 7.77 13.20 -9.55
C GLY A 118 9.14 13.68 -9.03
N THR A 119 10.25 13.05 -9.35
CA THR A 119 10.65 12.63 -10.70
C THR A 119 11.63 11.46 -10.67
N SER A 120 11.40 10.53 -11.59
CA SER A 120 12.43 9.81 -12.34
C SER A 120 13.27 8.78 -11.61
N GLY A 121 12.89 7.52 -11.81
CA GLY A 121 13.84 6.43 -11.87
C GLY A 121 15.02 6.83 -12.76
N GLN A 122 16.20 6.72 -12.20
CA GLN A 122 17.46 6.90 -12.88
C GLN A 122 17.63 5.72 -13.85
N ALA A 123 17.00 5.80 -15.01
CA ALA A 123 17.30 4.91 -16.12
C ALA A 123 18.69 5.29 -16.64
N ALA A 124 19.66 4.42 -16.36
CA ALA A 124 21.00 4.49 -16.91
C ALA A 124 20.95 4.66 -18.43
N ARG A 125 21.51 5.76 -18.95
CA ARG A 125 21.77 5.91 -20.39
C ARG A 125 22.90 4.95 -20.77
N PRO A 126 22.73 4.02 -21.73
CA PRO A 126 23.86 3.31 -22.29
C PRO A 126 24.72 4.26 -23.15
N PRO A 127 26.04 4.02 -23.24
CA PRO A 127 26.98 4.86 -23.97
C PRO A 127 26.75 4.73 -25.48
N GLY A 128 27.10 5.80 -26.19
CA GLY A 128 26.80 5.99 -27.60
C GLY A 128 27.35 4.92 -28.53
N ASP A 129 26.67 4.80 -29.67
CA ASP A 129 27.22 4.18 -30.86
C ASP A 129 27.13 5.18 -32.02
N ALA A 130 28.25 5.27 -32.73
CA ALA A 130 28.52 6.22 -33.78
C ALA A 130 28.12 5.66 -35.16
N GLY A 131 27.81 6.57 -36.09
CA GLY A 131 27.69 6.32 -37.54
C GLY A 131 26.24 6.32 -38.02
N SER A 132 25.84 7.01 -39.09
CA SER A 132 26.58 7.60 -40.21
C SER A 132 25.64 8.53 -41.02
N PRO A 133 26.12 9.25 -42.05
CA PRO A 133 25.70 10.61 -42.41
C PRO A 133 24.59 10.70 -43.47
N GLY A 134 23.86 11.82 -43.49
CA GLY A 134 22.84 12.13 -44.50
C GLY A 134 22.74 13.63 -44.76
N ALA A 135 22.97 13.99 -46.02
CA ALA A 135 23.13 15.34 -46.54
C ALA A 135 21.91 16.28 -46.40
N GLY A 136 22.20 17.55 -46.13
CA GLY A 136 21.69 18.69 -46.91
C GLY A 136 20.26 19.20 -46.63
N GLY A 137 20.17 20.51 -46.35
CA GLY A 137 19.08 21.32 -46.90
C GLY A 137 18.20 22.11 -45.93
N GLN A 138 18.54 23.39 -45.81
CA GLN A 138 17.63 24.56 -45.79
C GLN A 138 16.72 24.87 -44.58
N GLN A 139 16.95 26.10 -44.12
CA GLN A 139 16.14 26.93 -43.23
C GLN A 139 14.84 27.38 -43.93
N GLY A 140 13.75 27.52 -43.15
CA GLY A 140 12.69 28.50 -43.43
C GLY A 140 11.26 28.06 -43.11
N GLY A 141 10.61 28.77 -42.19
CA GLY A 141 9.19 29.13 -42.32
C GLY A 141 8.16 28.57 -41.31
N ALA A 142 7.61 29.49 -40.50
CA ALA A 142 6.21 29.64 -40.05
C ALA A 142 5.48 28.55 -39.19
N ARG A 143 5.03 28.99 -38.00
CA ARG A 143 3.92 28.46 -37.13
C ARG A 143 2.54 28.64 -37.81
N PRO A 144 1.37 28.19 -37.25
CA PRO A 144 1.02 27.16 -36.24
C PRO A 144 -0.19 26.25 -36.68
N ALA A 145 -0.83 25.54 -35.73
CA ALA A 145 -2.01 24.65 -35.79
C ALA A 145 -1.66 23.15 -35.91
N SER A 146 -2.04 22.25 -34.98
CA SER A 146 -3.35 22.06 -34.35
C SER A 146 -3.21 21.46 -32.94
N GLU A 147 -4.04 21.89 -31.99
CA GLU A 147 -4.28 21.23 -30.70
C GLU A 147 -5.13 19.93 -30.88
N PRO A 148 -5.74 19.35 -29.83
CA PRO A 148 -5.18 18.36 -28.92
C PRO A 148 -5.94 17.02 -29.02
N SER A 149 -5.44 15.96 -28.39
CA SER A 149 -6.34 14.88 -27.96
C SER A 149 -5.93 14.36 -26.59
N ALA A 150 -6.61 14.91 -25.58
CA ALA A 150 -6.80 14.28 -24.30
C ALA A 150 -7.64 12.99 -24.47
N ALA A 151 -7.47 12.07 -23.53
CA ALA A 151 -8.48 11.04 -23.20
C ALA A 151 -8.65 9.83 -24.15
N SER A 152 -7.56 9.21 -24.63
CA SER A 152 -7.70 7.92 -25.34
C SER A 152 -6.73 6.81 -24.94
N ARG A 153 -6.37 6.74 -23.65
CA ARG A 153 -5.82 5.52 -23.05
C ARG A 153 -6.43 5.27 -21.67
N LEU A 154 -7.76 5.20 -21.65
CA LEU A 154 -8.51 4.60 -20.54
C LEU A 154 -8.18 3.11 -20.55
N TRP A 155 -7.29 2.68 -19.66
CA TRP A 155 -6.95 1.28 -19.47
C TRP A 155 -8.09 0.58 -18.71
N THR A 156 -8.75 -0.38 -19.36
CA THR A 156 -9.72 -1.28 -18.71
C THR A 156 -9.00 -2.57 -18.30
N PRO A 157 -9.04 -2.98 -17.03
CA PRO A 157 -8.58 -4.31 -16.64
C PRO A 157 -9.48 -5.39 -17.26
N GLY A 158 -8.85 -6.48 -17.69
CA GLY A 158 -9.46 -7.60 -18.39
C GLY A 158 -10.50 -8.37 -17.58
N THR A 159 -11.39 -8.98 -18.35
CA THR A 159 -12.45 -9.94 -18.04
C THR A 159 -11.94 -11.24 -17.45
#